data_AF-A0A432QMI9-F1
#
_entry.id   AF-A0A432QMI9-F1
#
_cell.length_a   1.000
_cell.length_b   1.000
_cell.length_c   1.000
_cell.angle_alpha   90.00
_cell.angle_beta   90.00
_cell.angle_gamma   90.00
#
_symmetry.space_group_name_H-M   'P 1'
#
loop_
_entity.id
_entity.type
_entity.pdbx_description
1 polymer ?
#
loop_
_entity_poly.entity_id
_entity_poly.type
_entity_poly.pdbx_seq_one_letter_code
_entity_poly.pdbx_strand_id
1 'polypeptide(L)'
;WHHEGRRTRHGAAMGGPDYTHWHGLYEVARHFYYEFIPELMKLAKEHNMTAKYEKAVNEILARPEHQWYKQGFGEATMSAIKAEQAERYGEKK
;
A
#
# COMPACT_ATOMS: atom_id res chain seq x y z
N TRP A 1 11.08 7.55 -0.66
CA TRP A 1 10.66 8.50 -1.75
C TRP A 1 11.74 8.82 -2.78
N HIS A 2 12.88 9.44 -2.44
CA HIS A 2 13.83 9.89 -3.46
C HIS A 2 14.35 8.74 -4.34
N HIS A 3 14.74 7.62 -3.71
CA HIS A 3 15.24 6.45 -4.44
C HIS A 3 14.11 5.59 -5.05
N GLU A 4 13.11 5.17 -4.28
CA GLU A 4 12.00 4.39 -4.84
C GLU A 4 11.18 5.18 -5.87
N GLY A 5 10.84 6.44 -5.59
CA GLY A 5 10.05 7.28 -6.49
C GLY A 5 10.75 7.58 -7.81
N ARG A 6 12.09 7.71 -7.78
CA ARG A 6 12.89 7.77 -9.02
C ARG A 6 12.79 6.47 -9.82
N ARG A 7 12.92 5.31 -9.16
CA ARG A 7 12.75 3.99 -9.80
C ARG A 7 11.36 3.85 -10.40
N THR A 8 10.31 4.25 -9.67
CA THR A 8 8.94 4.24 -10.16
C THR A 8 8.78 5.06 -11.43
N ARG A 9 9.19 6.34 -11.42
CA ARG A 9 8.98 7.26 -12.54
C ARG A 9 9.77 6.85 -13.78
N HIS A 10 11.03 6.45 -13.59
CA HIS A 10 11.86 6.00 -14.70
C HIS A 10 11.39 4.64 -15.25
N GLY A 11 11.03 3.71 -14.36
CA GLY A 11 10.43 2.43 -14.74
C GLY A 11 9.17 2.63 -15.57
N ALA A 12 8.29 3.54 -15.15
CA ALA A 12 7.08 3.85 -15.91
C ALA A 12 7.39 4.44 -17.29
N ALA A 13 8.35 5.37 -17.38
CA ALA A 13 8.76 5.99 -18.63
C ALA A 13 9.40 5.00 -19.62
N MET A 14 10.08 3.96 -19.12
CA MET A 14 10.75 2.94 -19.93
C MET A 14 9.91 1.68 -20.16
N GLY A 15 8.65 1.66 -19.72
CA GLY A 15 7.79 0.47 -19.84
C GLY A 15 8.26 -0.71 -18.98
N GLY A 16 8.94 -0.46 -17.87
CA GLY A 16 9.39 -1.45 -16.90
C GLY A 16 8.41 -1.64 -15.75
N PRO A 17 7.45 -2.59 -15.83
CA PRO A 17 6.40 -2.76 -14.82
C PRO A 17 6.96 -3.18 -13.45
N ASP A 18 8.01 -4.00 -13.44
CA ASP A 18 8.65 -4.49 -12.21
C ASP A 18 9.33 -3.35 -11.42
N TYR A 19 10.07 -2.48 -12.11
CA TYR A 19 10.66 -1.27 -11.52
C TYR A 19 9.63 -0.22 -11.10
N THR A 20 8.51 -0.17 -11.81
CA THR A 20 7.40 0.72 -11.47
C THR A 20 6.75 0.27 -10.16
N HIS A 21 6.46 -1.03 -10.06
CA HIS A 21 5.71 -1.60 -8.98
C HIS A 21 6.60 -2.12 -7.84
N TRP A 22 7.22 -3.30 -8.01
CA TRP A 22 7.91 -4.01 -6.95
C TRP A 22 9.12 -3.25 -6.40
N HIS A 23 9.97 -2.73 -7.29
CA HIS A 23 11.15 -1.95 -6.88
C HIS A 23 10.86 -0.45 -6.72
N GLY A 24 9.60 -0.05 -6.77
CA GLY A 24 9.17 1.34 -6.75
C GLY A 24 8.06 1.55 -5.74
N LEU A 25 6.82 1.55 -6.22
CA LEU A 25 5.63 1.87 -5.41
C LEU A 25 5.45 0.94 -4.21
N TYR A 26 5.73 -0.36 -4.36
CA TYR A 26 5.64 -1.33 -3.27
C TYR A 26 6.59 -0.98 -2.13
N GLU A 27 7.86 -0.67 -2.44
CA GLU A 27 8.83 -0.29 -1.42
C GLU A 27 8.43 1.02 -0.71
N VAL A 28 7.91 2.02 -1.44
CA VAL A 28 7.35 3.25 -0.82
C VAL A 28 6.25 2.90 0.19
N ALA A 29 5.30 2.06 -0.21
CA ALA A 29 4.21 1.64 0.66
C ALA A 29 4.74 0.86 1.88
N ARG A 30 5.66 -0.09 1.67
CA ARG A 30 6.27 -0.87 2.75
C ARG A 30 6.92 0.03 3.80
N HIS A 31 7.73 0.99 3.36
CA HIS A 31 8.37 1.96 4.26
C HIS A 31 7.34 2.80 5.02
N PHE A 32 6.27 3.26 4.36
CA PHE A 32 5.25 4.07 5.01
C PHE A 32 4.49 3.30 6.10
N TYR A 33 3.93 2.12 5.77
CA TYR A 33 3.05 1.41 6.69
C TYR A 33 3.78 0.59 7.76
N TYR A 34 4.91 -0.02 7.41
CA TYR A 34 5.56 -1.02 8.28
C TYR A 34 6.82 -0.52 8.96
N GLU A 35 7.38 0.61 8.55
CA GLU A 35 8.57 1.19 9.16
C GLU A 35 8.26 2.55 9.78
N PHE A 36 7.82 3.52 8.97
CA PHE A 36 7.62 4.90 9.40
C PHE A 36 6.52 5.06 10.46
N ILE A 37 5.31 4.53 10.23
CA ILE A 37 4.21 4.66 11.21
C ILE A 37 4.58 4.03 12.57
N PRO A 38 5.08 2.77 12.63
CA PRO A 38 5.53 2.19 13.89
C PRO A 38 6.62 2.99 14.60
N GLU A 39 7.63 3.47 13.86
CA GLU A 39 8.71 4.28 14.44
C GLU A 39 8.20 5.62 14.97
N LEU A 40 7.31 6.29 14.22
CA LEU A 40 6.63 7.50 14.67
C LEU A 40 5.87 7.28 15.97
N MET A 41 5.10 6.18 16.07
CA MET A 41 4.32 5.87 17.27
C MET A 41 5.21 5.53 18.47
N LYS A 42 6.35 4.87 18.24
CA LYS A 42 7.36 4.62 19.28
C LYS A 42 7.91 5.94 19.82
N LEU A 43 8.39 6.83 18.96
CA LEU A 43 8.91 8.15 19.35
C LEU A 43 7.84 9.02 20.01
N ALA A 44 6.60 8.98 19.50
CA ALA A 44 5.48 9.70 20.11
C ALA A 44 5.24 9.27 21.56
N LYS A 45 5.37 7.98 21.87
CA LYS A 45 5.27 7.47 23.23
C LYS A 45 6.42 7.96 24.12
N GLU A 46 7.66 7.89 23.63
CA GLU A 46 8.85 8.35 24.36
C GLU A 46 8.77 9.84 24.72
N HIS A 47 8.13 10.65 23.88
CA HIS A 47 7.99 12.10 24.07
C HIS A 47 6.62 12.55 24.62
N ASN A 48 5.77 11.63 25.11
CA ASN A 48 4.42 11.93 25.61
C ASN A 48 3.51 12.68 24.59
N MET A 49 3.69 12.40 23.29
CA MET A 49 2.92 13.00 22.19
C MET A 49 1.96 12.01 21.51
N THR A 50 1.70 10.84 22.11
CA THR A 50 0.89 9.76 21.52
C THR A 50 -0.44 10.25 20.97
N ALA A 51 -1.24 10.98 21.77
CA ALA A 51 -2.57 11.43 21.36
C ALA A 51 -2.54 12.34 20.11
N LYS A 52 -1.49 13.16 19.95
CA LYS A 52 -1.32 14.05 18.79
C LYS A 52 -1.09 13.23 17.52
N TYR A 53 -0.12 12.31 17.56
CA TYR A 53 0.29 11.56 16.38
C TYR A 53 -0.67 10.42 16.05
N GLU A 54 -1.30 9.81 17.05
CA GLU A 54 -2.38 8.83 16.83
C GLU A 54 -3.54 9.47 16.08
N LYS A 55 -3.97 10.68 16.49
CA LYS A 55 -5.01 11.43 15.76
C LYS A 55 -4.60 11.69 14.32
N ALA A 56 -3.39 12.21 14.08
CA ALA A 56 -2.90 12.53 12.74
C ALA A 56 -2.80 11.27 11.84
N VAL A 57 -2.28 10.16 12.37
CA VAL A 57 -2.18 8.89 11.64
C VAL A 57 -3.58 8.36 11.32
N ASN A 58 -4.51 8.40 12.27
CA ASN A 58 -5.88 7.93 12.04
C ASN A 58 -6.60 8.77 10.97
N GLU A 59 -6.42 10.09 10.97
CA GLU A 59 -6.97 10.98 9.94
C GLU A 59 -6.40 10.67 8.54
N ILE A 60 -5.10 10.39 8.44
CA ILE A 60 -4.47 9.99 7.16
C ILE A 60 -5.01 8.64 6.72
N LEU A 61 -4.97 7.64 7.59
CA LEU A 61 -5.41 6.27 7.27
C LEU A 61 -6.93 6.13 7.09
N ALA A 62 -7.72 7.15 7.40
CA ALA A 62 -9.16 7.16 7.11
C ALA A 62 -9.49 7.57 5.66
N ARG A 63 -8.52 8.14 4.94
CA ARG A 63 -8.75 8.58 3.55
C ARG A 63 -8.95 7.37 2.61
N PRO A 64 -9.74 7.52 1.53
CA PRO A 64 -10.08 6.41 0.63
C PRO A 64 -8.85 5.71 0.00
N GLU A 65 -7.74 6.42 -0.16
CA GLU A 65 -6.48 5.90 -0.73
C GLU A 65 -5.82 4.82 0.15
N HIS A 66 -6.19 4.73 1.43
CA HIS A 66 -5.67 3.74 2.38
C HIS A 66 -6.61 2.55 2.62
N GLN A 67 -7.76 2.49 1.94
CA GLN A 67 -8.76 1.43 2.17
C GLN A 67 -8.21 0.02 1.91
N TRP A 68 -7.35 -0.12 0.91
CA TRP A 68 -6.71 -1.39 0.59
C TRP A 68 -5.86 -1.94 1.74
N TYR A 69 -5.29 -1.08 2.58
CA TYR A 69 -4.51 -1.47 3.76
C TYR A 69 -5.40 -1.90 4.93
N LYS A 70 -6.57 -1.26 5.12
CA LYS A 70 -7.47 -1.53 6.25
C LYS A 70 -8.44 -2.67 6.01
N GLN A 71 -9.08 -2.69 4.84
CA GLN A 71 -10.24 -3.55 4.56
C GLN A 71 -9.96 -4.54 3.42
N GLY A 72 -8.90 -4.31 2.63
CA GLY A 72 -8.66 -5.08 1.42
C GLY A 72 -9.78 -4.89 0.39
N PHE A 73 -10.02 -5.90 -0.45
CA PHE A 73 -11.13 -5.89 -1.40
C PHE A 73 -12.41 -6.44 -0.75
N GLY A 74 -13.55 -5.79 -1.01
CA GLY A 74 -14.86 -6.25 -0.55
C GLY A 74 -15.34 -7.55 -1.22
N GLU A 75 -16.35 -8.18 -0.64
CA GLU A 75 -16.87 -9.49 -1.09
C GLU A 75 -17.30 -9.52 -2.56
N ALA A 76 -17.96 -8.45 -3.03
CA ALA A 76 -18.36 -8.32 -4.43
C ALA A 76 -17.15 -8.32 -5.38
N THR A 77 -16.12 -7.54 -5.06
CA THR A 77 -14.87 -7.48 -5.85
C THR A 77 -14.15 -8.82 -5.82
N MET A 78 -14.06 -9.46 -4.66
CA MET A 78 -13.44 -10.78 -4.53
C MET A 78 -14.19 -11.86 -5.32
N SER A 79 -15.52 -11.80 -5.35
CA SER A 79 -16.35 -12.71 -6.14
C SER A 79 -16.15 -12.50 -7.65
N ALA A 80 -16.07 -11.25 -8.09
CA ALA A 80 -15.77 -10.91 -9.49
C ALA A 80 -14.38 -11.41 -9.91
N ILE A 81 -13.36 -11.24 -9.07
CA ILE A 81 -11.99 -11.75 -9.33
C ILE A 81 -12.02 -13.28 -9.47
N LYS A 82 -12.71 -14.00 -8.57
CA LYS A 82 -12.82 -15.46 -8.65
C LYS A 82 -13.54 -15.93 -9.92
N ALA A 83 -14.61 -15.24 -10.31
CA ALA A 83 -15.34 -15.55 -11.55
C ALA A 83 -14.45 -15.36 -12.79
N GLU A 84 -13.72 -14.24 -12.88
CA GLU A 84 -12.79 -13.98 -13.97
C GLU A 84 -11.63 -14.99 -14.01
N GLN A 85 -11.07 -15.34 -12.84
CA GLN A 85 -10.04 -16.36 -12.75
C GLN A 85 -10.55 -17.73 -13.21
N ALA A 86 -11.78 -18.11 -12.84
CA ALA A 86 -12.40 -19.36 -13.29
C ALA A 86 -12.66 -19.35 -14.80
N GLU A 87 -13.08 -18.22 -15.38
CA GLU A 87 -13.26 -18.09 -16.83
C GLU A 87 -11.93 -18.20 -17.59
N ARG A 88 -10.88 -17.54 -17.10
CA ARG A 88 -9.56 -17.50 -17.77
C ARG A 88 -8.74 -18.76 -17.60
N TYR A 89 -8.75 -19.33 -16.40
CA TYR A 89 -7.82 -20.39 -15.98
C TYR A 89 -8.53 -21.66 -15.52
N GLY A 90 -9.86 -21.68 -15.45
CA GLY A 90 -10.61 -22.90 -15.20
C GLY A 90 -10.30 -23.94 -16.27
N GLU A 91 -9.95 -25.16 -15.85
CA GLU A 91 -9.66 -26.28 -16.75
C GLU A 91 -10.76 -26.37 -17.82
N LYS A 92 -10.40 -26.11 -19.08
CA LYS A 92 -11.15 -26.67 -20.21
C LYS A 92 -10.92 -28.18 -20.18
N LYS A 93 -11.74 -28.90 -19.42
CA LYS A 93 -11.92 -30.34 -19.62
C LYS A 93 -12.67 -30.59 -20.92
#